data_AF-A0A524NZ75-F1
#
_entry.id   AF-A0A524NZ75-F1
#
_cell.length_a   1.000
_cell.length_b   1.000
_cell.length_c   1.000
_cell.angle_alpha   90.00
_cell.angle_beta   90.00
_cell.angle_gamma   90.00
#
_symmetry.space_group_name_H-M   'P 1'
#
loop_
_entity.id
_entity.type
_entity.pdbx_description
1 polymer ?
#
loop_
_entity_poly.entity_id
_entity_poly.type
_entity_poly.pdbx_seq_one_letter_code
_entity_poly.pdbx_strand_id
1 'polypeptide(L)'
;MSKNPLNLALRFLLELAAIFAFGVWGYSLAEGGTRFFLAILFPVLFAVLWGVFAVRNDPSRSGKTVVQTSGPVRLILELGLFAAGIWMLFDLDHSLPAWIFIGLVLAHYISSWDRIAWLLKQK
;
A
#
# COMPACT_ATOMS: atom_id res chain seq x y z
N MET A 1 -4.10 18.35 1.91
CA MET A 1 -5.54 18.17 1.58
C MET A 1 -5.68 16.78 0.98
N SER A 2 -6.18 15.82 1.74
CA SER A 2 -6.27 14.42 1.32
C SER A 2 -7.01 14.19 0.00
N LYS A 3 -7.98 15.06 -0.32
CA LYS A 3 -8.75 15.05 -1.58
C LYS A 3 -8.09 15.73 -2.77
N ASN A 4 -6.90 16.30 -2.61
CA ASN A 4 -6.18 16.92 -3.72
C ASN A 4 -5.90 15.85 -4.79
N PRO A 5 -6.29 16.05 -6.07
CA PRO A 5 -6.09 15.08 -7.13
C PRO A 5 -4.65 14.59 -7.27
N LEU A 6 -3.66 15.47 -7.04
CA LEU A 6 -2.23 15.10 -7.09
C LEU A 6 -1.85 14.14 -5.97
N ASN A 7 -2.40 14.33 -4.77
CA ASN A 7 -2.14 13.43 -3.64
C ASN A 7 -2.82 12.07 -3.81
N LEU A 8 -4.00 12.04 -4.44
CA LEU A 8 -4.67 10.80 -4.83
C LEU A 8 -3.91 10.06 -5.95
N ALA A 9 -3.42 10.79 -6.95
CA ALA A 9 -2.57 10.24 -8.00
C ALA A 9 -1.26 9.68 -7.42
N LEU A 10 -0.60 10.42 -6.51
CA LEU A 10 0.58 9.94 -5.80
C LEU A 10 0.26 8.64 -5.04
N ARG A 11 -0.84 8.60 -4.30
CA ARG A 11 -1.27 7.39 -3.59
C ARG A 11 -1.46 6.20 -4.52
N PHE A 12 -2.09 6.42 -5.68
CA PHE A 12 -2.30 5.37 -6.67
C PHE A 12 -0.97 4.88 -7.25
N LEU A 13 -0.03 5.77 -7.53
CA LEU A 13 1.32 5.37 -7.98
C LEU A 13 2.08 4.60 -6.91
N LEU A 14 1.97 5.00 -5.64
CA LEU A 14 2.54 4.26 -4.51
C LEU A 14 1.95 2.85 -4.39
N GLU A 15 0.64 2.71 -4.60
CA GLU A 15 -0.05 1.41 -4.62
C GLU A 15 0.48 0.52 -5.74
N LEU A 16 0.60 1.05 -6.97
CA LEU A 16 1.16 0.30 -8.10
C LEU A 16 2.61 -0.11 -7.86
N ALA A 17 3.43 0.80 -7.30
CA ALA A 17 4.82 0.51 -6.96
C ALA A 17 4.93 -0.61 -5.91
N ALA A 18 4.07 -0.58 -4.89
CA ALA A 18 4.01 -1.64 -3.88
C ALA A 18 3.62 -2.99 -4.49
N ILE A 19 2.56 -3.02 -5.30
CA ILE A 19 2.10 -4.24 -6.01
C ILE A 19 3.24 -4.81 -6.87
N PHE A 20 3.97 -3.95 -7.58
CA PHE A 20 5.11 -4.36 -8.38
C PHE A 20 6.25 -4.94 -7.53
N ALA A 21 6.61 -4.28 -6.42
CA ALA A 21 7.62 -4.77 -5.49
C ALA A 21 7.27 -6.16 -4.93
N PHE A 22 6.01 -6.38 -4.54
CA PHE A 22 5.51 -7.69 -4.11
C PHE A 22 5.63 -8.76 -5.20
N GLY A 23 5.40 -8.41 -6.47
CA GLY A 23 5.51 -9.32 -7.60
C GLY A 23 6.96 -9.72 -7.91
N VAL A 24 7.86 -8.73 -7.96
CA VAL A 24 9.30 -8.98 -8.20
C VAL A 24 9.91 -9.77 -7.05
N TRP A 25 9.55 -9.44 -5.80
CA TRP A 25 9.98 -10.18 -4.63
C TRP A 25 9.43 -11.61 -4.65
N GLY A 26 8.15 -11.79 -4.95
CA GLY A 26 7.57 -13.13 -5.13
C GLY A 26 8.31 -13.97 -6.18
N TYR A 27 8.71 -13.35 -7.28
CA TYR A 27 9.48 -14.01 -8.34
C TYR A 27 10.89 -14.41 -7.91
N SER A 28 11.55 -13.66 -7.02
CA SER A 28 12.93 -13.95 -6.59
C SER A 28 13.03 -15.12 -5.60
N LEU A 29 11.93 -15.50 -4.94
CA LEU A 29 11.93 -16.50 -3.86
C LEU A 29 12.05 -17.96 -4.33
N ALA A 30 11.89 -18.24 -5.62
CA ALA A 30 11.86 -19.61 -6.11
C ALA A 30 12.41 -19.71 -7.54
N GLU A 31 12.72 -20.94 -7.94
CA GLU A 31 13.11 -21.29 -9.30
C GLU A 31 11.99 -22.02 -10.04
N GLY A 32 12.18 -22.23 -11.35
CA GLY A 32 11.24 -23.00 -12.19
C GLY A 32 9.86 -22.37 -12.31
N GLY A 33 8.80 -23.19 -12.36
CA GLY A 33 7.42 -22.72 -12.50
C GLY A 33 6.88 -21.98 -11.27
N THR A 34 7.35 -22.35 -10.07
CA THR A 34 6.86 -21.82 -8.78
C THR A 34 7.05 -20.31 -8.66
N ARG A 35 8.12 -19.75 -9.24
CA ARG A 35 8.39 -18.31 -9.24
C ARG A 35 7.26 -17.48 -9.84
N PHE A 36 6.63 -17.98 -10.90
CA PHE A 36 5.53 -17.27 -11.56
C PHE A 36 4.26 -17.29 -10.71
N PHE A 37 4.02 -18.42 -10.04
CA PHE A 37 2.92 -18.52 -9.08
C PHE A 37 3.09 -17.52 -7.94
N LEU A 38 4.28 -17.46 -7.33
CA LEU A 38 4.57 -16.50 -6.24
C LEU A 38 4.50 -15.05 -6.72
N ALA A 39 5.03 -14.76 -7.92
CA ALA A 39 4.97 -13.43 -8.54
C ALA A 39 3.53 -12.92 -8.77
N ILE A 40 2.55 -13.83 -8.85
CA ILE A 40 1.12 -13.48 -8.93
C ILE A 40 0.49 -13.47 -7.54
N LEU A 41 0.79 -14.47 -6.70
CA LEU A 41 0.20 -14.65 -5.39
C LEU A 41 0.42 -13.42 -4.49
N PHE A 42 1.65 -12.91 -4.40
CA PHE A 42 1.95 -11.79 -3.51
C PHE A 42 1.26 -10.47 -3.91
N PRO A 43 1.26 -10.06 -5.19
CA PRO A 43 0.44 -8.94 -5.66
C PRO A 43 -1.06 -9.12 -5.38
N VAL A 44 -1.59 -10.33 -5.57
CA VAL A 44 -3.02 -10.60 -5.30
C VAL A 44 -3.30 -10.47 -3.81
N LEU A 45 -2.45 -11.00 -2.93
CA LEU A 45 -2.58 -10.84 -1.48
C LEU A 45 -2.57 -9.36 -1.08
N PHE A 46 -1.65 -8.56 -1.64
CA PHE A 46 -1.62 -7.12 -1.44
C PHE A 46 -2.95 -6.48 -1.86
N ALA A 47 -3.43 -6.76 -3.08
CA ALA A 47 -4.65 -6.17 -3.62
C ALA A 47 -5.89 -6.56 -2.81
N VAL A 48 -5.95 -7.80 -2.33
CA VAL A 48 -7.02 -8.28 -1.45
C VAL A 48 -6.97 -7.53 -0.12
N LEU A 49 -5.82 -7.47 0.56
CA LEU A 49 -5.70 -6.76 1.82
C LEU A 49 -6.05 -5.27 1.66
N TRP A 50 -5.54 -4.63 0.62
CA TRP A 50 -5.77 -3.22 0.34
C TRP A 50 -7.20 -2.91 -0.10
N GLY A 51 -7.84 -3.79 -0.87
CA GLY A 51 -9.18 -3.58 -1.43
C GLY A 51 -10.31 -3.98 -0.49
N VAL A 52 -10.19 -5.13 0.19
CA VAL A 52 -11.26 -5.75 0.98
C VAL A 52 -11.47 -5.03 2.32
N PHE A 53 -10.38 -4.71 3.02
CA PHE A 53 -10.42 -4.10 4.35
C PHE A 53 -10.42 -2.59 4.24
N ALA A 54 -11.56 -1.95 4.45
CA ALA A 54 -11.67 -0.51 4.27
C ALA A 54 -12.59 0.13 5.31
N VAL A 55 -12.37 1.41 5.57
CA VAL A 55 -13.23 2.21 6.44
C VAL A 55 -14.42 2.71 5.63
N ARG A 56 -15.62 2.58 6.19
CA ARG A 56 -16.85 3.03 5.53
C ARG A 56 -16.79 4.55 5.33
N ASN A 57 -17.23 5.02 4.16
CA ASN A 57 -17.23 6.45 3.80
C ASN A 57 -15.85 7.12 3.82
N ASP A 58 -14.76 6.35 3.61
CA ASP A 58 -13.42 6.93 3.48
C ASP A 58 -13.40 7.98 2.34
N PRO A 59 -13.06 9.25 2.64
CA PRO A 59 -13.11 10.37 1.69
C PRO A 59 -12.12 10.25 0.53
N SER A 60 -11.15 9.34 0.64
CA SER A 60 -10.13 9.07 -0.39
C SER A 60 -10.47 7.89 -1.30
N ARG A 61 -11.64 7.28 -1.12
CA ARG A 61 -12.11 6.10 -1.85
C ARG A 61 -13.59 6.26 -2.23
N SER A 62 -14.15 5.24 -2.87
CA SER A 62 -15.58 5.18 -3.23
C SER A 62 -16.53 5.15 -2.03
N GLY A 63 -16.02 5.03 -0.80
CA GLY A 63 -16.82 4.91 0.43
C GLY A 63 -17.44 3.54 0.68
N LYS A 64 -17.38 2.62 -0.30
CA LYS A 64 -17.84 1.23 -0.18
C LYS A 64 -16.76 0.35 0.45
N THR A 65 -17.17 -0.65 1.21
CA THR A 65 -16.27 -1.56 1.93
C THR A 65 -16.82 -2.98 1.86
N VAL A 66 -15.96 -3.97 1.63
CA VAL A 66 -16.36 -5.39 1.73
C VAL A 66 -16.32 -5.81 3.20
N VAL A 67 -15.17 -5.65 3.84
CA VAL A 67 -14.99 -5.81 5.28
C VAL A 67 -14.80 -4.44 5.90
N GLN A 68 -15.74 -4.05 6.76
CA GLN A 68 -15.65 -2.79 7.49
C GLN A 68 -14.53 -2.90 8.52
N THR A 69 -13.56 -2.01 8.41
CA THR A 69 -12.40 -1.95 9.30
C THR A 69 -12.40 -0.62 10.05
N SER A 70 -11.97 -0.61 11.31
CA SER A 70 -11.75 0.63 12.05
C SER A 70 -10.60 1.43 11.43
N GLY A 71 -10.63 2.75 11.56
CA GLY A 71 -9.64 3.62 10.94
C GLY A 71 -8.20 3.40 11.43
N PRO A 72 -7.94 3.16 12.73
CA PRO A 72 -6.60 2.78 13.18
C PRO A 72 -6.09 1.49 12.55
N VAL A 73 -6.94 0.45 12.46
CA VAL A 73 -6.55 -0.83 11.83
C VAL A 73 -6.29 -0.62 10.34
N ARG A 74 -7.11 0.18 9.66
CA ARG A 74 -6.86 0.54 8.26
C ARG A 74 -5.53 1.27 8.09
N LEU A 75 -5.20 2.21 8.96
CA LEU A 75 -3.94 2.95 8.90
C LEU A 75 -2.73 2.02 9.11
N ILE A 76 -2.80 1.12 10.08
CA ILE A 76 -1.76 0.10 10.32
C ILE A 76 -1.60 -0.79 9.09
N LEU A 77 -2.71 -1.22 8.46
CA LEU A 77 -2.67 -2.04 7.26
C LEU A 77 -2.00 -1.29 6.09
N GLU A 78 -2.36 -0.02 5.86
CA GLU A 78 -1.75 0.79 4.80
C GLU A 78 -0.25 0.99 5.02
N LEU A 79 0.17 1.32 6.24
CA LEU A 79 1.57 1.49 6.61
C LEU A 79 2.34 0.16 6.53
N GLY A 80 1.76 -0.94 7.00
CA GLY A 80 2.37 -2.26 6.99
C GLY A 80 2.61 -2.75 5.57
N LEU A 81 1.65 -2.55 4.66
CA LEU A 81 1.79 -2.94 3.26
C LEU A 81 2.87 -2.12 2.53
N PHE A 82 2.95 -0.81 2.78
CA PHE A 82 4.04 0.00 2.21
C PHE A 82 5.40 -0.31 2.83
N ALA A 83 5.47 -0.51 4.16
CA ALA A 83 6.69 -0.91 4.85
C ALA A 83 7.20 -2.26 4.34
N ALA A 84 6.31 -3.22 4.09
CA ALA A 84 6.66 -4.50 3.48
C ALA A 84 7.22 -4.30 2.07
N GLY A 85 6.60 -3.47 1.23
CA GLY A 85 7.12 -3.17 -0.11
C GLY A 85 8.50 -2.49 -0.08
N ILE A 86 8.75 -1.59 0.87
CA ILE A 86 10.06 -0.97 1.10
C ILE A 86 11.09 -2.04 1.52
N TRP A 87 10.74 -2.90 2.48
CA TRP A 87 11.61 -3.98 2.93
C TRP A 87 11.96 -4.94 1.79
N MET A 88 10.99 -5.34 0.97
CA MET A 88 11.21 -6.18 -0.21
C MET A 88 12.19 -5.54 -1.21
N LEU A 89 12.10 -4.23 -1.42
CA LEU A 89 13.06 -3.53 -2.29
C LEU A 89 14.49 -3.56 -1.71
N PHE A 90 14.65 -3.46 -0.40
CA PHE A 90 15.96 -3.62 0.23
C PHE A 90 16.48 -5.06 0.18
N ASP A 91 15.59 -6.04 0.38
CA ASP A 91 15.91 -7.47 0.27
C ASP A 91 16.38 -7.86 -1.15
N LEU A 92 15.88 -7.15 -2.16
CA LEU A 92 16.29 -7.28 -3.57
C LEU A 92 17.51 -6.39 -3.94
N ASP A 93 18.19 -5.78 -2.97
CA ASP A 93 19.30 -4.84 -3.17
C ASP A 93 18.95 -3.57 -3.99
N HIS A 94 17.66 -3.25 -4.15
CA HIS A 94 17.16 -2.06 -4.85
C HIS A 94 17.08 -0.85 -3.92
N SER A 95 18.23 -0.44 -3.37
CA SER A 95 18.34 0.63 -2.36
C SER A 95 17.80 1.99 -2.82
N LEU A 96 18.15 2.43 -4.03
CA LEU A 96 17.70 3.74 -4.53
C LEU A 96 16.16 3.81 -4.69
N PRO A 97 15.51 2.84 -5.39
CA PRO A 97 14.05 2.75 -5.40
C PRO A 97 13.42 2.70 -4.01
N ALA A 98 14.00 1.96 -3.06
CA ALA A 98 13.50 1.88 -1.69
C ALA A 98 13.49 3.25 -1.00
N TRP A 99 14.58 4.03 -1.11
CA TRP A 99 14.66 5.38 -0.55
C TRP A 99 13.70 6.37 -1.21
N ILE A 100 13.56 6.32 -2.54
CA ILE A 100 12.57 7.13 -3.25
C ILE A 100 11.17 6.78 -2.75
N PHE A 101 10.87 5.49 -2.60
CA PHE A 101 9.57 5.02 -2.14
C PHE A 101 9.26 5.47 -0.72
N ILE A 102 10.22 5.40 0.21
CA ILE A 102 10.11 5.97 1.56
C ILE A 102 9.75 7.46 1.50
N GLY A 103 10.52 8.25 0.73
CA GLY A 103 10.30 9.69 0.63
C GLY A 103 8.91 10.03 0.11
N LEU A 104 8.43 9.31 -0.90
CA LEU A 104 7.10 9.51 -1.49
C LEU A 104 5.98 9.07 -0.53
N VAL A 105 6.15 7.96 0.20
CA VAL A 105 5.20 7.52 1.24
C VAL A 105 5.09 8.59 2.33
N LEU A 106 6.20 9.11 2.83
CA LEU A 106 6.21 10.18 3.83
C LEU A 106 5.53 11.44 3.31
N ALA A 107 5.87 11.88 2.09
CA ALA A 107 5.24 13.05 1.46
C ALA A 107 3.72 12.88 1.34
N HIS A 108 3.25 11.69 0.94
CA HIS A 108 1.84 11.37 0.87
C HIS A 108 1.14 11.48 2.23
N TYR A 109 1.68 10.86 3.29
CA TYR A 109 1.05 10.88 4.61
C TYR A 109 1.09 12.27 5.26
N ILE A 110 2.17 13.03 5.08
CA ILE A 110 2.25 14.44 5.52
C ILE A 110 1.16 15.27 4.84
N SER A 111 0.99 15.12 3.52
CA SER A 111 -0.05 15.82 2.76
C SER A 111 -1.49 15.39 3.13
N SER A 112 -1.62 14.17 3.64
CA SER A 112 -2.89 13.51 4.00
C SER A 112 -3.22 13.58 5.49
N TRP A 113 -2.60 14.50 6.24
CA TRP A 113 -2.80 14.63 7.69
C TRP A 113 -4.28 14.72 8.10
N ASP A 114 -5.10 15.39 7.29
CA ASP A 114 -6.55 15.56 7.52
C ASP A 114 -7.29 14.22 7.48
N ARG A 115 -6.89 13.31 6.58
CA ARG A 115 -7.43 11.95 6.51
C ARG A 115 -6.94 11.08 7.66
N ILE A 116 -5.67 11.20 8.07
CA ILE A 116 -5.14 10.47 9.22
C ILE A 116 -5.93 10.83 10.47
N ALA A 117 -6.13 12.13 10.72
CA ALA A 117 -6.94 12.60 11.84
C ALA A 117 -8.39 12.11 11.78
N TRP A 118 -8.97 12.00 10.58
CA TRP A 118 -10.28 11.40 10.38
C TRP A 118 -10.29 9.90 10.69
N LEU A 119 -9.33 9.12 10.18
CA LEU A 119 -9.22 7.67 10.41
C LEU A 119 -9.14 7.36 11.91
N LEU A 120 -8.33 8.09 12.67
CA LEU A 120 -8.16 7.87 14.10
C LEU A 120 -9.45 8.08 14.92
N LYS A 121 -10.43 8.80 14.36
CA LYS A 121 -11.75 9.01 14.99
C LYS A 121 -12.76 7.91 14.63
N GLN A 122 -12.51 7.11 13.60
CA GLN A 122 -13.40 6.02 13.16
C GLN A 122 -13.05 4.74 13.93
N LYS A 123 -13.67 4.55 15.10
CA LYS A 123 -13.48 3.34 15.92
C LYS A 123 -14.38 2.20 15.46
#